data_AF-A0A6J0BYJ4-F1
#
_entry.id   AF-A0A6J0BYJ4-F1
#
_cell.length_a   1.000
_cell.length_b   1.000
_cell.length_c   1.000
_cell.angle_alpha   90.00
_cell.angle_beta   90.00
_cell.angle_gamma   90.00
#
_symmetry.space_group_name_H-M   'P 1'
#
loop_
_entity.id
_entity.type
_entity.pdbx_description
1 polymer ?
#
loop_
_entity_poly.entity_id
_entity_poly.type
_entity_poly.pdbx_seq_one_letter_code
_entity_poly.pdbx_strand_id
1 'polypeptide(L)'
;MLKGCRSLGLDYPRSQPPMAYSILYHILQLVVILISIVNKSVSHTAREVYHYVAEDPVPDFVLCRECGGDLADSHYLVNRLSPEALIKSNQTLFGREEIEVQLLSNPLGIQFYVFTTSSAKCVSIGENWHNDFSWFPGYAWKLCFCSQCGSHVGWMFEPLKTATEDRSLPSAEGFYALVLDSVISETFSNSLLVVPKLYRN
;
A
#
# COMPACT_ATOMS: atom_id res chain seq x y z
N MET A 1 -3.23 36.39 92.78
CA MET A 1 -2.67 37.62 92.16
C MET A 1 -2.96 37.57 90.66
N LEU A 2 -3.71 38.58 90.19
CA LEU A 2 -3.94 39.16 88.83
C LEU A 2 -3.14 38.57 87.65
N LYS A 3 -3.56 38.54 86.37
CA LYS A 3 -4.74 38.95 85.57
C LYS A 3 -4.50 38.31 84.17
N GLY A 4 -5.55 38.21 83.34
CA GLY A 4 -5.54 37.48 82.07
C GLY A 4 -4.68 38.07 80.95
N CYS A 5 -4.47 37.25 79.91
CA CYS A 5 -3.84 37.65 78.65
C CYS A 5 -4.86 37.48 77.52
N ARG A 6 -5.21 38.60 76.87
CA ARG A 6 -6.08 38.69 75.69
C ARG A 6 -5.23 38.53 74.42
N SER A 7 -5.83 37.89 73.43
CA SER A 7 -5.40 37.78 72.04
C SER A 7 -5.12 39.13 71.39
N LEU A 8 -3.95 39.27 70.77
CA LEU A 8 -3.62 40.33 69.82
C LEU A 8 -3.33 39.68 68.47
N GLY A 9 -4.28 39.82 67.53
CA GLY A 9 -4.07 39.52 66.12
C GLY A 9 -3.11 40.54 65.52
N LEU A 10 -2.17 40.04 64.71
CA LEU A 10 -1.35 40.88 63.86
C LEU A 10 -1.77 40.61 62.41
N ASP A 11 -2.54 41.56 61.88
CA ASP A 11 -2.89 41.67 60.48
C ASP A 11 -1.61 41.86 59.64
N TYR A 12 -1.32 40.91 58.76
CA TYR A 12 -0.29 41.08 57.73
C TYR A 12 -0.91 41.79 56.52
N PRO A 13 -0.40 42.96 56.09
CA PRO A 13 -0.92 43.62 54.90
C PRO A 13 -0.63 42.78 53.65
N ARG A 14 -1.70 42.45 52.94
CA ARG A 14 -1.67 41.77 51.64
C ARG A 14 -1.10 42.74 50.59
N SER A 15 0.21 42.71 50.36
CA SER A 15 0.83 43.46 49.26
C SER A 15 0.33 42.90 47.93
N GLN A 16 -0.50 43.67 47.23
CA GLN A 16 -0.89 43.37 45.86
C GLN A 16 0.37 43.48 44.96
N PRO A 17 0.64 42.50 44.08
CA PRO A 17 1.74 42.63 43.13
C PRO A 17 1.46 43.82 42.18
N PRO A 18 2.49 44.57 41.77
CA PRO A 18 2.28 45.77 40.96
C PRO A 18 1.66 45.42 39.60
N MET A 19 0.67 46.20 39.18
CA MET A 19 -0.13 46.07 37.94
C MET A 19 0.71 45.79 36.68
N ALA A 20 1.99 46.17 36.67
CA ALA A 20 2.93 45.92 35.58
C ALA A 20 3.14 44.41 35.28
N TYR A 21 3.13 43.54 36.29
CA TYR A 21 3.29 42.08 36.07
C TYR A 21 2.07 41.45 35.38
N SER A 22 0.87 41.97 35.66
CA SER A 22 -0.36 41.53 34.98
C SER A 22 -0.34 41.91 33.50
N ILE A 23 0.07 43.14 33.19
CA ILE A 23 0.19 43.61 31.80
C ILE A 23 1.25 42.78 31.04
N LEU A 24 2.41 42.52 31.67
CA LEU A 24 3.47 41.71 31.05
C LEU A 24 3.00 40.27 30.77
N TYR A 25 2.22 39.68 31.68
CA TYR A 25 1.65 38.35 31.53
C TYR A 25 0.65 38.30 30.36
N HIS A 26 -0.24 39.29 30.25
CA HIS A 26 -1.17 39.37 29.12
C HIS A 26 -0.45 39.56 27.78
N ILE A 27 0.61 40.38 27.74
CA ILE A 27 1.45 40.53 26.54
C ILE A 27 2.09 39.20 26.17
N LEU A 28 2.66 38.46 27.13
CA LEU A 28 3.28 37.15 26.87
C LEU A 28 2.25 36.14 26.33
N GLN A 29 1.05 36.09 26.90
CA GLN A 29 -0.03 35.23 26.42
C GLN A 29 -0.44 35.56 24.98
N LEU A 30 -0.56 36.85 24.65
CA LEU A 30 -0.87 37.29 23.28
C LEU A 30 0.23 36.89 22.28
N VAL A 31 1.51 36.99 22.67
CA VAL A 31 2.65 36.56 21.84
C VAL A 31 2.62 35.06 21.59
N VAL A 32 2.37 34.24 22.61
CA VAL A 32 2.27 32.77 22.46
C VAL A 32 1.10 32.38 21.55
N ILE A 33 -0.05 33.05 21.67
CA ILE A 33 -1.21 32.83 20.80
C ILE A 33 -0.87 33.22 19.36
N LEU A 34 -0.22 34.36 19.14
CA LEU A 34 0.22 34.80 17.80
C LEU A 34 1.19 33.80 17.16
N ILE A 35 2.20 33.33 17.90
CA ILE A 35 3.14 32.30 17.41
C ILE A 35 2.40 31.02 17.04
N SER A 36 1.43 30.61 17.85
CA SER A 36 0.63 29.40 17.61
C SER A 36 -0.24 29.52 16.35
N ILE A 37 -0.83 30.70 16.13
CA ILE A 37 -1.61 30.99 14.91
C ILE A 37 -0.70 30.94 13.70
N VAL A 38 0.43 31.65 13.71
CA VAL A 38 1.39 31.67 12.60
C VAL A 38 1.90 30.27 12.27
N ASN A 39 2.25 29.47 13.29
CA ASN A 39 2.69 28.08 13.08
C ASN A 39 1.59 27.20 12.47
N LYS A 40 0.33 27.38 12.89
CA LYS A 40 -0.82 26.68 12.27
C LYS A 40 -1.02 27.12 10.82
N SER A 41 -0.92 28.42 10.52
CA SER A 41 -1.04 28.96 9.17
C SER A 41 0.03 28.39 8.25
N VAL A 42 1.30 28.40 8.69
CA VAL A 42 2.45 27.87 7.94
C VAL A 42 2.33 26.35 7.76
N SER A 43 1.84 25.63 8.76
CA SER A 43 1.58 24.19 8.66
C SER A 43 0.47 23.87 7.65
N HIS A 44 -0.61 24.67 7.63
CA HIS A 44 -1.72 24.49 6.69
C HIS A 44 -1.27 24.76 5.25
N THR A 45 -0.52 25.84 5.00
CA THR A 45 -0.01 26.16 3.67
C THR A 45 1.05 25.16 3.20
N ALA A 46 1.93 24.69 4.08
CA ALA A 46 2.87 23.62 3.75
C ALA A 46 2.10 22.36 3.33
N ARG A 47 1.08 21.95 4.10
CA ARG A 47 0.25 20.78 3.79
C ARG A 47 -0.49 20.92 2.45
N GLU A 48 -0.98 22.10 2.12
CA GLU A 48 -1.59 22.39 0.82
C GLU A 48 -0.56 22.31 -0.33
N VAL A 49 0.63 22.91 -0.17
CA VAL A 49 1.68 22.89 -1.21
C VAL A 49 2.24 21.48 -1.43
N TYR A 50 2.42 20.68 -0.37
CA TYR A 50 2.84 19.29 -0.49
C TYR A 50 1.76 18.38 -1.11
N HIS A 51 0.48 18.73 -0.97
CA HIS A 51 -0.62 17.98 -1.60
C HIS A 51 -0.75 18.24 -3.11
N TYR A 52 -0.13 19.31 -3.63
CA TYR A 52 -0.13 19.62 -5.06
C TYR A 52 1.04 18.99 -5.85
N VAL A 53 2.02 18.37 -5.19
CA VAL A 53 3.22 17.79 -5.83
C VAL A 53 3.26 16.26 -5.73
N ALA A 54 2.38 15.64 -4.94
CA ALA A 54 2.10 14.22 -5.08
C ALA A 54 1.04 14.05 -6.19
N GLU A 55 1.49 13.94 -7.44
CA GLU A 55 0.67 13.20 -8.41
C GLU A 55 0.42 11.83 -7.77
N ASP A 56 -0.85 11.47 -7.53
CA ASP A 56 -1.20 10.10 -7.21
C ASP A 56 -0.46 9.20 -8.21
N PRO A 57 0.29 8.17 -7.77
CA PRO A 57 0.99 7.29 -8.69
C PRO A 57 -0.05 6.78 -9.67
N VAL A 58 0.10 7.15 -10.95
CA VAL A 58 -0.88 6.85 -11.98
C VAL A 58 -1.12 5.34 -11.93
N PRO A 59 -2.34 4.88 -11.62
CA PRO A 59 -2.62 3.45 -11.56
C PRO A 59 -2.31 2.86 -12.92
N ASP A 60 -1.46 1.83 -12.93
CA ASP A 60 -1.08 1.10 -14.13
C ASP A 60 -1.76 -0.27 -14.09
N PHE A 61 -2.11 -0.79 -15.26
CA PHE A 61 -2.76 -2.09 -15.36
C PHE A 61 -1.78 -3.16 -15.81
N VAL A 62 -1.93 -4.33 -15.22
CA VAL A 62 -1.25 -5.56 -15.64
C VAL A 62 -2.11 -6.19 -16.71
N LEU A 63 -1.63 -6.16 -17.95
CA LEU A 63 -2.31 -6.75 -19.10
C LEU A 63 -1.68 -8.09 -19.48
N CYS A 64 -2.46 -8.96 -20.11
CA CYS A 64 -1.94 -10.16 -20.75
C CYS A 64 -1.03 -9.76 -21.92
N ARG A 65 0.19 -10.29 -21.96
CA ARG A 65 1.14 -9.99 -23.03
C ARG A 65 0.67 -10.49 -24.39
N GLU A 66 -0.07 -11.59 -24.43
CA GLU A 66 -0.48 -12.23 -25.69
C GLU A 66 -1.60 -11.45 -26.40
N CYS A 67 -2.59 -10.94 -25.66
CA CYS A 67 -3.80 -10.34 -26.25
C CYS A 67 -4.12 -8.92 -25.76
N GLY A 68 -3.41 -8.40 -24.75
CA GLY A 68 -3.70 -7.11 -24.14
C GLY A 68 -4.88 -7.09 -23.16
N GLY A 69 -5.48 -8.24 -22.85
CA GLY A 69 -6.61 -8.31 -21.92
C GLY A 69 -6.22 -8.00 -20.47
N ASP A 70 -7.07 -7.25 -19.76
CA ASP A 70 -6.85 -6.90 -18.35
C ASP A 70 -6.71 -8.14 -17.46
N LEU A 71 -5.61 -8.22 -16.72
CA LEU A 71 -5.38 -9.26 -15.72
C LEU A 71 -5.47 -8.72 -14.29
N ALA A 72 -4.81 -7.61 -13.96
CA ALA A 72 -4.82 -7.08 -12.59
C ALA A 72 -4.61 -5.57 -12.58
N ASP A 73 -5.00 -4.95 -11.47
CA ASP A 73 -4.66 -3.55 -11.16
C ASP A 73 -3.39 -3.53 -10.30
N SER A 74 -2.46 -2.62 -10.59
CA SER A 74 -1.21 -2.54 -9.83
C SER A 74 -1.42 -2.23 -8.35
N HIS A 75 -2.58 -1.72 -7.94
CA HIS A 75 -2.96 -1.52 -6.54
C HIS A 75 -3.06 -2.80 -5.72
N TYR A 76 -3.37 -3.93 -6.36
CA TYR A 76 -3.51 -5.20 -5.66
C TYR A 76 -2.21 -6.01 -5.60
N LEU A 77 -1.10 -5.48 -6.13
CA LEU A 77 0.21 -6.11 -5.98
C LEU A 77 0.57 -6.23 -4.50
N VAL A 78 1.03 -7.41 -4.12
CA VAL A 78 1.44 -7.74 -2.74
C VAL A 78 2.74 -8.52 -2.78
N ASN A 79 3.50 -8.50 -1.70
CA ASN A 79 4.75 -9.25 -1.57
C ASN A 79 4.56 -10.50 -0.71
N ARG A 80 3.86 -11.51 -1.25
CA ARG A 80 3.78 -12.82 -0.60
C ARG A 80 4.98 -13.66 -1.04
N LEU A 81 5.94 -13.81 -0.12
CA LEU A 81 7.17 -14.54 -0.40
C LEU A 81 6.99 -16.04 -0.20
N SER A 82 7.43 -16.81 -1.20
CA SER A 82 7.53 -18.26 -1.10
C SER A 82 8.82 -18.64 -0.35
N PRO A 83 8.77 -19.65 0.55
CA PRO A 83 9.98 -20.26 1.11
C PRO A 83 10.77 -21.08 0.07
N GLU A 84 10.12 -21.48 -1.03
CA GLU A 84 10.73 -22.27 -2.13
C GLU A 84 11.39 -21.38 -3.20
N ALA A 85 11.39 -20.05 -3.02
CA ALA A 85 12.00 -19.13 -3.97
C ALA A 85 13.52 -19.30 -4.04
N LEU A 86 14.01 -19.64 -5.24
CA LEU A 86 15.43 -19.81 -5.54
C LEU A 86 16.18 -18.47 -5.55
N ILE A 87 15.54 -17.44 -6.06
CA ILE A 87 16.05 -16.06 -6.16
C ILE A 87 14.91 -15.11 -5.83
N LYS A 88 15.25 -13.99 -5.17
CA LYS A 88 14.35 -12.86 -4.92
C LYS A 88 15.01 -11.59 -5.42
N SER A 89 14.25 -10.74 -6.08
CA SER A 89 14.71 -9.45 -6.57
C SER A 89 13.61 -8.42 -6.38
N ASN A 90 13.99 -7.29 -5.81
CA ASN A 90 13.14 -6.12 -5.73
C ASN A 90 13.15 -5.40 -7.09
N GLN A 91 11.98 -5.03 -7.61
CA GLN A 91 11.82 -4.36 -8.89
C GLN A 91 10.73 -3.29 -8.82
N THR A 92 10.85 -2.28 -9.69
CA THR A 92 9.75 -1.36 -9.98
C THR A 92 8.91 -1.95 -11.12
N LEU A 93 7.67 -2.34 -10.82
CA LEU A 93 6.75 -2.94 -11.79
C LEU A 93 5.40 -2.22 -11.76
N PHE A 94 4.83 -1.97 -12.93
CA PHE A 94 3.47 -1.41 -13.09
C PHE A 94 3.23 -0.13 -12.27
N GLY A 95 4.20 0.80 -12.32
CA GLY A 95 4.15 2.06 -11.57
C GLY A 95 4.30 1.91 -10.05
N ARG A 96 4.65 0.73 -9.55
CA ARG A 96 4.89 0.45 -8.11
C ARG A 96 6.34 0.12 -7.88
N GLU A 97 6.93 0.73 -6.86
CA GLU A 97 8.24 0.36 -6.35
C GLU A 97 8.12 -0.82 -5.37
N GLU A 98 9.26 -1.42 -5.06
CA GLU A 98 9.36 -2.47 -4.04
C GLU A 98 8.55 -3.74 -4.31
N ILE A 99 8.37 -4.12 -5.58
CA ILE A 99 7.70 -5.37 -5.93
C ILE A 99 8.71 -6.53 -5.90
N GLU A 100 8.41 -7.54 -5.09
CA GLU A 100 9.24 -8.73 -4.95
C GLU A 100 8.96 -9.73 -6.08
N VAL A 101 9.91 -9.85 -6.99
CA VAL A 101 9.92 -10.88 -8.04
C VAL A 101 10.73 -12.07 -7.57
N GLN A 102 10.17 -13.27 -7.73
CA GLN A 102 10.71 -14.50 -7.17
C GLN A 102 10.88 -15.54 -8.26
N LEU A 103 12.03 -16.22 -8.29
CA LEU A 103 12.26 -17.36 -9.17
C LEU A 103 11.80 -18.65 -8.49
N LEU A 104 10.76 -19.29 -9.03
CA LEU A 104 10.22 -20.55 -8.53
C LEU A 104 10.39 -21.65 -9.57
N SER A 105 10.66 -22.88 -9.11
CA SER A 105 10.77 -24.05 -9.99
C SER A 105 9.60 -24.99 -9.74
N ASN A 106 9.01 -25.50 -10.82
CA ASN A 106 8.05 -26.60 -10.71
C ASN A 106 8.77 -27.96 -10.58
N PRO A 107 8.05 -29.06 -10.31
CA PRO A 107 8.64 -30.40 -10.19
C PRO A 107 9.35 -30.94 -11.44
N LEU A 108 9.07 -30.36 -12.61
CA LEU A 108 9.74 -30.69 -13.87
C LEU A 108 11.03 -29.87 -14.09
N GLY A 109 11.41 -29.02 -13.12
CA GLY A 109 12.60 -28.15 -13.22
C GLY A 109 12.39 -26.89 -14.07
N ILE A 110 11.15 -26.62 -14.51
CA ILE A 110 10.83 -25.39 -15.26
C ILE A 110 10.73 -24.24 -14.28
N GLN A 111 11.44 -23.15 -14.57
CA GLN A 111 11.57 -21.99 -13.71
C GLN A 111 10.70 -20.83 -14.20
N PHE A 112 10.12 -20.10 -13.26
CA PHE A 112 9.24 -18.97 -13.51
C PHE A 112 9.62 -17.80 -12.61
N TYR A 113 9.83 -16.63 -13.20
CA TYR A 113 9.82 -15.37 -12.45
C TYR A 113 8.39 -14.95 -12.20
N VAL A 114 8.01 -14.86 -10.92
CA VAL A 114 6.65 -14.52 -10.52
C VAL A 114 6.60 -13.33 -9.58
N PHE A 115 5.53 -12.57 -9.63
CA PHE A 115 5.13 -11.59 -8.62
C PHE A 115 3.72 -11.92 -8.14
N THR A 116 3.32 -11.41 -6.98
CA THR A 116 2.02 -11.75 -6.38
C THR A 116 1.04 -10.59 -6.36
N THR A 117 -0.25 -10.90 -6.51
CA THR A 117 -1.37 -9.94 -6.40
C THR A 117 -2.52 -10.55 -5.61
N SER A 118 -3.24 -9.74 -4.84
CA SER A 118 -4.45 -10.18 -4.12
C SER A 118 -5.67 -10.29 -5.03
N SER A 119 -5.63 -9.72 -6.23
CA SER A 119 -6.74 -9.74 -7.19
C SER A 119 -6.23 -9.87 -8.63
N ALA A 120 -6.83 -10.81 -9.37
CA ALA A 120 -6.59 -10.99 -10.80
C ALA A 120 -7.84 -11.54 -11.51
N LYS A 121 -7.97 -11.23 -12.80
CA LYS A 121 -9.00 -11.71 -13.73
C LYS A 121 -8.42 -12.85 -14.55
N CYS A 122 -8.59 -14.08 -14.08
CA CYS A 122 -8.22 -15.27 -14.84
C CYS A 122 -9.17 -16.42 -14.51
N VAL A 123 -9.07 -17.48 -15.32
CA VAL A 123 -9.88 -18.70 -15.18
C VAL A 123 -8.97 -19.91 -15.00
N SER A 124 -9.46 -20.91 -14.28
CA SER A 124 -8.81 -22.22 -14.18
C SER A 124 -9.49 -23.24 -15.09
N ILE A 125 -8.72 -24.19 -15.60
CA ILE A 125 -9.22 -25.37 -16.30
C ILE A 125 -9.23 -26.52 -15.28
N GLY A 126 -10.42 -26.97 -14.89
CA GLY A 126 -10.62 -28.02 -13.88
C GLY A 126 -11.18 -27.50 -12.56
N GLU A 127 -11.96 -28.36 -11.90
CA GLU A 127 -12.73 -28.03 -10.69
C GLU A 127 -11.88 -28.09 -9.41
N ASN A 128 -10.82 -28.90 -9.41
CA ASN A 128 -10.10 -29.26 -8.19
C ASN A 128 -8.94 -28.32 -7.86
N TRP A 129 -8.80 -28.01 -6.58
CA TRP A 129 -7.61 -27.36 -6.03
C TRP A 129 -6.51 -28.41 -5.78
N HIS A 130 -5.27 -28.08 -6.14
CA HIS A 130 -4.12 -28.97 -5.96
C HIS A 130 -3.29 -28.52 -4.76
N ASN A 131 -3.01 -29.42 -3.83
CA ASN A 131 -2.13 -29.14 -2.68
C ASN A 131 -0.69 -29.60 -2.92
N ASP A 132 -0.48 -30.59 -3.77
CA ASP A 132 0.82 -31.14 -4.10
C ASP A 132 1.72 -30.09 -4.75
N PHE A 133 3.00 -30.08 -4.36
CA PHE A 133 4.03 -29.20 -4.93
C PHE A 133 3.71 -27.70 -4.88
N SER A 134 2.88 -27.26 -3.93
CA SER A 134 2.60 -25.84 -3.73
C SER A 134 3.88 -25.10 -3.33
N TRP A 135 4.17 -24.00 -4.02
CA TRP A 135 5.24 -23.08 -3.62
C TRP A 135 4.93 -22.31 -2.33
N PHE A 136 3.69 -22.32 -1.88
CA PHE A 136 3.23 -21.56 -0.72
C PHE A 136 2.61 -22.53 0.30
N PRO A 137 3.38 -22.95 1.33
CA PRO A 137 2.87 -23.86 2.35
C PRO A 137 1.58 -23.34 2.99
N GLY A 138 0.59 -24.22 3.12
CA GLY A 138 -0.75 -23.87 3.63
C GLY A 138 -1.75 -23.42 2.56
N TYR A 139 -1.35 -23.34 1.28
CA TYR A 139 -2.22 -23.00 0.16
C TYR A 139 -2.28 -24.12 -0.86
N ALA A 140 -3.47 -24.39 -1.37
CA ALA A 140 -3.66 -25.12 -2.62
C ALA A 140 -3.65 -24.16 -3.80
N TRP A 141 -3.44 -24.69 -5.01
CA TRP A 141 -3.30 -23.91 -6.22
C TRP A 141 -4.15 -24.46 -7.38
N LYS A 142 -4.42 -23.56 -8.33
CA LYS A 142 -4.99 -23.83 -9.64
C LYS A 142 -4.22 -23.05 -10.70
N LEU A 143 -4.21 -23.56 -11.93
CA LEU A 143 -3.66 -22.81 -13.06
C LEU A 143 -4.54 -21.58 -13.34
N CYS A 144 -3.91 -20.47 -13.72
CA CYS A 144 -4.56 -19.21 -14.03
C CYS A 144 -4.29 -18.90 -15.51
N PHE A 145 -5.36 -18.94 -16.31
CA PHE A 145 -5.36 -18.68 -17.74
C PHE A 145 -6.08 -17.36 -18.04
N CYS A 146 -5.57 -16.60 -19.01
CA CYS A 146 -6.25 -15.40 -19.48
C CYS A 146 -7.65 -15.76 -19.98
N SER A 147 -8.68 -15.07 -19.47
CA SER A 147 -10.08 -15.31 -19.87
C SER A 147 -10.37 -14.93 -21.32
N GLN A 148 -9.52 -14.12 -21.95
CA GLN A 148 -9.72 -13.63 -23.32
C GLN A 148 -9.07 -14.54 -24.37
N CYS A 149 -7.82 -14.96 -24.17
CA CYS A 149 -7.07 -15.74 -25.16
C CYS A 149 -6.69 -17.16 -24.69
N GLY A 150 -6.91 -17.51 -23.42
CA GLY A 150 -6.57 -18.82 -22.87
C GLY A 150 -5.08 -19.05 -22.62
N SER A 151 -4.22 -18.04 -22.79
CA SER A 151 -2.79 -18.17 -22.46
C SER A 151 -2.59 -18.41 -20.96
N HIS A 152 -1.64 -19.26 -20.59
CA HIS A 152 -1.26 -19.43 -19.19
C HIS A 152 -0.55 -18.17 -18.67
N VAL A 153 -1.07 -17.59 -17.59
CA VAL A 153 -0.54 -16.34 -17.00
C VAL A 153 -0.04 -16.52 -15.57
N GLY A 154 -0.25 -17.70 -14.97
CA GLY A 154 0.31 -18.05 -13.67
C GLY A 154 -0.57 -19.00 -12.88
N TRP A 155 -0.66 -18.77 -11.57
CA TRP A 155 -1.40 -19.62 -10.64
C TRP A 155 -2.25 -18.77 -9.69
N MET A 156 -3.38 -19.34 -9.27
CA MET A 156 -4.19 -18.81 -8.17
C MET A 156 -4.03 -19.73 -6.96
N PHE A 157 -3.99 -19.14 -5.75
CA PHE A 157 -3.73 -19.81 -4.49
C PHE A 157 -4.86 -19.54 -3.50
N GLU A 158 -5.31 -20.59 -2.82
CA GLU A 158 -6.36 -20.55 -1.81
C GLU A 158 -5.91 -21.29 -0.55
N PRO A 159 -6.17 -20.77 0.67
CA PRO A 159 -5.87 -21.51 1.89
C PRO A 159 -6.49 -22.91 1.88
N LEU A 160 -5.74 -23.91 2.34
CA LEU A 160 -6.21 -25.31 2.34
C LEU A 160 -7.56 -25.50 3.05
N LYS A 161 -7.85 -24.69 4.08
CA LYS A 161 -9.10 -24.73 4.85
C LYS A 161 -10.33 -24.37 4.00
N THR A 162 -10.15 -23.55 2.98
CA THR A 162 -11.21 -23.02 2.12
C THR A 162 -11.04 -23.45 0.67
N ALA A 163 -10.08 -24.31 0.34
CA ALA A 163 -9.90 -24.86 -1.01
C ALA A 163 -10.89 -26.01 -1.29
N THR A 164 -12.18 -25.70 -1.46
CA THR A 164 -13.26 -26.66 -1.75
C THR A 164 -13.58 -26.73 -3.25
N GLU A 165 -14.17 -27.84 -3.72
CA GLU A 165 -14.48 -28.07 -5.14
C GLU A 165 -15.45 -27.02 -5.72
N ASP A 166 -16.42 -26.56 -4.93
CA ASP A 166 -17.39 -25.52 -5.30
C ASP A 166 -16.75 -24.12 -5.42
N ARG A 167 -15.51 -23.96 -4.95
CA ARG A 167 -14.78 -22.69 -5.02
C ARG A 167 -13.94 -22.62 -6.28
N SER A 168 -14.42 -21.84 -7.24
CA SER A 168 -13.73 -21.62 -8.51
C SER A 168 -12.61 -20.57 -8.44
N LEU A 169 -12.73 -19.59 -7.53
CA LEU A 169 -11.81 -18.46 -7.38
C LEU A 169 -11.29 -18.34 -5.94
N PRO A 170 -10.08 -17.78 -5.75
CA PRO A 170 -9.57 -17.43 -4.43
C PRO A 170 -10.54 -16.57 -3.61
N SER A 171 -10.58 -16.81 -2.31
CA SER A 171 -11.21 -15.95 -1.32
C SER A 171 -10.34 -14.71 -1.03
N ALA A 172 -10.80 -13.85 -0.13
CA ALA A 172 -10.02 -12.68 0.30
C ALA A 172 -8.68 -13.04 1.00
N GLU A 173 -8.55 -14.27 1.49
CA GLU A 173 -7.29 -14.76 2.08
C GLU A 173 -6.37 -15.39 1.02
N GLY A 174 -6.92 -15.73 -0.15
CA GLY A 174 -6.19 -16.21 -1.31
C GLY A 174 -5.51 -15.09 -2.10
N PHE A 175 -4.78 -15.47 -3.14
CA PHE A 175 -4.00 -14.56 -3.97
C PHE A 175 -3.61 -15.23 -5.29
N TYR A 176 -2.86 -14.52 -6.13
CA TYR A 176 -2.37 -15.01 -7.42
C TYR A 176 -0.85 -14.80 -7.51
N ALA A 177 -0.15 -15.71 -8.17
CA ALA A 177 1.23 -15.55 -8.59
C ALA A 177 1.27 -15.51 -10.12
N LEU A 178 1.53 -14.34 -10.69
CA LEU A 178 1.54 -14.13 -12.14
C LEU A 178 2.97 -14.25 -12.68
N VAL A 179 3.12 -14.88 -13.84
CA VAL A 179 4.41 -15.04 -14.53
C VAL A 179 4.77 -13.72 -15.19
N LEU A 180 5.93 -13.15 -14.85
CA LEU A 180 6.36 -11.83 -15.32
C LEU A 180 6.39 -11.74 -16.86
N ASP A 181 6.88 -12.79 -17.52
CA ASP A 181 6.97 -12.83 -18.99
C ASP A 181 5.61 -12.96 -19.66
N SER A 182 4.55 -13.35 -18.94
CA SER A 182 3.19 -13.50 -19.50
C SER A 182 2.38 -12.20 -19.49
N VAL A 183 2.92 -11.12 -18.90
CA VAL A 183 2.21 -9.86 -18.68
C VAL A 183 2.96 -8.65 -19.23
N ILE A 184 2.25 -7.54 -19.41
CA ILE A 184 2.76 -6.26 -19.91
C ILE A 184 2.04 -5.09 -19.21
N SER A 185 2.73 -3.97 -19.03
CA SER A 185 2.15 -2.74 -18.48
C SER A 185 1.24 -2.08 -19.53
N GLU A 186 0.09 -1.55 -19.11
CA GLU A 186 -0.76 -0.73 -19.98
C GLU A 186 -0.01 0.54 -20.43
N THR A 187 0.66 1.23 -19.52
CA THR A 187 1.47 2.42 -19.84
C THR A 187 2.53 2.10 -20.89
N PHE A 188 3.23 0.98 -20.74
CA PHE A 188 4.20 0.54 -21.73
C PHE A 188 3.54 0.19 -23.06
N SER A 189 2.44 -0.57 -23.05
CA SER A 189 1.67 -0.90 -24.27
C SER A 189 1.23 0.35 -25.04
N ASN A 190 0.68 1.34 -24.34
CA ASN A 190 0.24 2.61 -24.93
C ASN A 190 1.41 3.41 -25.53
N SER A 191 2.60 3.32 -24.94
CA SER A 191 3.80 3.99 -25.48
C SER A 191 4.23 3.44 -26.85
N LEU A 192 3.92 2.18 -27.16
CA LEU A 192 4.23 1.54 -28.43
C LEU A 192 3.30 1.98 -29.57
N LEU A 193 2.12 2.54 -29.24
CA LEU A 193 1.10 2.97 -30.21
C LEU A 193 1.27 4.41 -30.69
N VAL A 194 2.31 5.13 -30.24
CA VAL A 194 2.53 6.53 -30.62
C VAL A 194 3.00 6.63 -32.07
N VAL A 195 2.09 7.04 -32.95
CA VAL A 195 2.42 7.37 -34.34
C VAL A 195 3.22 8.69 -34.40
N PRO A 196 4.41 8.72 -35.04
CA PRO A 196 5.21 9.94 -35.17
C PRO A 196 4.44 11.07 -35.84
N LYS A 197 4.65 12.32 -35.38
CA LYS A 197 4.00 13.52 -35.93
C LYS A 197 4.19 13.69 -37.44
N LEU A 198 5.27 13.13 -38.00
CA LEU A 198 5.56 13.12 -39.44
C LEU A 198 4.51 12.38 -40.28
N TYR A 199 3.68 11.54 -39.67
CA TYR A 199 2.62 10.78 -40.35
C TYR A 199 1.20 11.31 -40.07
N ARG A 200 1.06 12.39 -39.28
CA ARG A 200 -0.21 13.11 -39.09
C ARG A 200 -0.28 14.23 -40.12
N ASN A 201 -0.67 13.89 -41.35
CA ASN A 201 -1.02 14.88 -42.38
C ASN A 201 -2.29 15.63 -42.03
#